data_AF-A0A7S3JWZ5-F1
#
_entry.id   AF-A0A7S3JWZ5-F1
#
_cell.length_a   1.000
_cell.length_b   1.000
_cell.length_c   1.000
_cell.angle_alpha   90.00
_cell.angle_beta   90.00
_cell.angle_gamma   90.00
#
_symmetry.space_group_name_H-M   'P 1'
#
loop_
_entity.id
_entity.type
_entity.pdbx_description
1 polymer ?
#
loop_
_entity_poly.entity_id
_entity_poly.type
_entity_poly.pdbx_seq_one_letter_code
_entity_poly.pdbx_strand_id
1 'polypeptide(L)'
;MNDDRTKLGYLVTGLWMLAGLAPSWIVVDGIFAQIARLDRSQPEGAALATYLGAVSALANSFVVPLYEKLRLWFGGTLAKWSTGVAWSQVFSCLLAAGTWHIHYKGCSIFLYLVMFISSFAGNGQQLALVPWLSTAESAAIAPAMAGGQSGVLFAAGLVAFQDTALKATGIFAGPSFFFVLLAMLLTLSCTAIRLARLQLKQQNAQQEEEKEQQDNHNKSIDNPLVSINIVDGEEEKVDHSTYNQSESKTEPVHDHKKSFSTTLGLEALITFLPKKNSNDKQVMIRLIAWSNAVLQLVSWVLVRSALPYAFRFARPRSAGSDGGAYLEVGVNASFLACFFGAIQATRIRIHFSKLRPWRINGILALASLYILSILAFASPPLHSQLPVFGLIAAAAAVRAIDGFYSPIYYRAIFDLSQSSALVKDAGELAILVVMLGVWIALIIVIVLPSS
;
A
#
# COMPACT_ATOMS: atom_id res chain seq x y z
N MET A 1 -15.48 -17.53 -25.77
CA MET A 1 -14.21 -17.57 -24.99
C MET A 1 -13.98 -16.39 -24.05
N ASN A 2 -14.72 -15.27 -24.12
CA ASN A 2 -14.53 -14.16 -23.17
C ASN A 2 -15.06 -14.45 -21.74
N ASP A 3 -16.00 -15.37 -21.56
CA ASP A 3 -16.71 -15.53 -20.27
C ASP A 3 -15.84 -16.13 -19.15
N ASP A 4 -14.96 -17.10 -19.47
CA ASP A 4 -14.12 -17.78 -18.47
C ASP A 4 -12.95 -16.92 -17.96
N ARG A 5 -12.42 -16.02 -18.80
CA ARG A 5 -11.40 -15.03 -18.37
C ARG A 5 -11.98 -14.08 -17.31
N THR A 6 -13.24 -13.68 -17.46
CA THR A 6 -13.96 -12.87 -16.47
C THR A 6 -14.17 -13.61 -15.17
N LYS A 7 -14.63 -14.87 -15.19
CA LYS A 7 -14.92 -15.65 -13.98
C LYS A 7 -13.68 -15.85 -13.09
N LEU A 8 -12.54 -16.19 -13.69
CA LEU A 8 -11.28 -16.36 -12.94
C LEU A 8 -10.77 -15.02 -12.39
N GLY A 9 -10.92 -13.93 -13.14
CA GLY A 9 -10.63 -12.57 -12.68
C GLY A 9 -11.46 -12.18 -11.47
N TYR A 10 -12.75 -12.49 -11.45
CA TYR A 10 -13.62 -12.24 -10.29
C TYR A 10 -13.28 -13.09 -9.08
N LEU A 11 -12.90 -14.36 -9.26
CA LEU A 11 -12.50 -15.23 -8.14
C LEU A 11 -11.21 -14.73 -7.49
N VAL A 12 -10.21 -14.37 -8.29
CA VAL A 12 -8.97 -13.79 -7.74
C VAL A 12 -9.23 -12.41 -7.15
N THR A 13 -10.02 -11.56 -7.79
CA THR A 13 -10.42 -10.27 -7.20
C THR A 13 -11.19 -10.44 -5.88
N GLY A 14 -12.09 -11.42 -5.81
CA GLY A 14 -12.84 -11.76 -4.61
C GLY A 14 -11.94 -12.28 -3.50
N LEU A 15 -11.03 -13.22 -3.81
CA LEU A 15 -9.98 -13.64 -2.88
C LEU A 15 -9.13 -12.46 -2.44
N TRP A 16 -8.85 -11.50 -3.33
CA TRP A 16 -8.05 -10.32 -3.02
C TRP A 16 -8.73 -9.41 -2.04
N MET A 17 -10.01 -9.12 -2.28
CA MET A 17 -10.84 -8.36 -1.37
C MET A 17 -11.13 -9.08 -0.07
N LEU A 18 -11.23 -10.42 -0.05
CA LEU A 18 -11.63 -11.20 1.14
C LEU A 18 -10.44 -11.67 1.99
N ALA A 19 -9.32 -12.07 1.37
CA ALA A 19 -8.15 -12.63 2.04
C ALA A 19 -7.01 -11.61 2.22
N GLY A 20 -7.24 -10.34 1.89
CA GLY A 20 -6.32 -9.24 2.11
C GLY A 20 -4.99 -9.34 1.36
N LEU A 21 -5.04 -9.70 0.09
CA LEU A 21 -3.89 -10.09 -0.74
C LEU A 21 -2.99 -8.94 -1.23
N ALA A 22 -3.23 -7.76 -0.71
CA ALA A 22 -2.64 -6.51 -1.14
C ALA A 22 -1.32 -6.20 -0.43
N PRO A 23 -0.70 -5.04 -0.70
CA PRO A 23 0.26 -4.44 0.21
C PRO A 23 -0.40 -4.35 1.58
N SER A 24 0.05 -5.22 2.47
CA SER A 24 -0.63 -5.45 3.73
C SER A 24 0.22 -4.85 4.83
N TRP A 25 -0.35 -3.82 5.44
CA TRP A 25 0.11 -3.27 6.71
C TRP A 25 -0.63 -3.93 7.87
N ILE A 26 -1.28 -5.08 7.64
CA ILE A 26 -2.17 -5.75 8.60
C ILE A 26 -1.51 -5.95 9.96
N VAL A 27 -0.22 -6.30 10.03
CA VAL A 27 0.46 -6.50 11.31
C VAL A 27 0.67 -5.17 12.04
N VAL A 28 1.12 -4.13 11.33
CA VAL A 28 1.28 -2.78 11.88
C VAL A 28 -0.07 -2.26 12.38
N ASP A 29 -1.09 -2.31 11.52
CA ASP A 29 -2.44 -1.87 11.86
C ASP A 29 -3.05 -2.72 12.98
N GLY A 30 -2.76 -4.02 13.03
CA GLY A 30 -3.18 -4.92 14.10
C GLY A 30 -2.53 -4.59 15.45
N ILE A 31 -1.25 -4.21 15.46
CA ILE A 31 -0.59 -3.69 16.67
C ILE A 31 -1.29 -2.40 17.12
N PHE A 32 -1.59 -1.48 16.19
CA PHE A 32 -2.31 -0.25 16.53
C PHE A 32 -3.77 -0.49 16.95
N ALA A 33 -4.43 -1.52 16.44
CA ALA A 33 -5.76 -1.94 16.90
C ALA A 33 -5.71 -2.47 18.35
N GLN A 34 -4.59 -3.09 18.74
CA GLN A 34 -4.35 -3.57 20.10
C GLN A 34 -3.70 -2.51 21.01
N ILE A 35 -3.45 -1.28 20.53
CA ILE A 35 -2.58 -0.33 21.24
C ILE A 35 -3.09 0.02 22.63
N ALA A 36 -4.41 0.22 22.79
CA ALA A 36 -5.01 0.52 24.09
C ALA A 36 -4.80 -0.61 25.12
N ARG A 37 -4.68 -1.86 24.67
CA ARG A 37 -4.38 -3.02 25.53
C ARG A 37 -2.88 -3.16 25.78
N LEU A 38 -2.06 -2.94 24.75
CA LEU A 38 -0.62 -2.98 24.86
C LEU A 38 -0.11 -1.87 25.80
N ASP A 39 -0.65 -0.65 25.71
CA ASP A 39 -0.31 0.46 26.58
C ASP A 39 -0.56 0.15 28.07
N ARG A 40 -1.51 -0.74 28.41
CA ARG A 40 -1.76 -1.14 29.80
C ARG A 40 -0.83 -2.26 30.30
N SER A 41 -0.23 -3.01 29.38
CA SER A 41 0.55 -4.23 29.69
C SER A 41 2.04 -4.07 29.46
N GLN A 42 2.45 -3.09 28.65
CA GLN A 42 3.84 -2.81 28.35
C GLN A 42 4.42 -1.74 29.27
N PRO A 43 5.72 -1.81 29.59
CA PRO A 43 6.37 -0.87 30.51
C PRO A 43 6.37 0.58 30.03
N GLU A 44 6.30 0.83 28.71
CA GLU A 44 6.29 2.20 28.16
C GLU A 44 4.96 2.93 28.34
N GLY A 45 3.89 2.21 28.67
CA GLY A 45 2.57 2.82 28.82
C GLY A 45 2.10 3.47 27.51
N ALA A 46 1.48 4.65 27.64
CA ALA A 46 0.99 5.44 26.51
C ALA A 46 2.09 5.93 25.54
N ALA A 47 3.38 5.88 25.92
CA ALA A 47 4.48 6.25 25.03
C ALA A 47 4.76 5.18 23.96
N LEU A 48 4.27 3.95 24.17
CA LEU A 48 4.51 2.81 23.28
C LEU A 48 4.09 3.11 21.83
N ALA A 49 2.91 3.70 21.62
CA ALA A 49 2.40 4.05 20.30
C ALA A 49 3.36 4.95 19.51
N THR A 50 4.02 5.88 20.21
CA THR A 50 4.97 6.82 19.60
C THR A 50 6.29 6.17 19.26
N TYR A 51 6.82 5.33 20.15
CA TYR A 51 8.02 4.55 19.87
C TYR A 51 7.81 3.57 18.73
N LEU A 52 6.66 2.89 18.67
CA LEU A 52 6.29 2.05 17.54
C LEU A 52 6.21 2.86 16.23
N GLY A 53 5.64 4.07 16.27
CA GLY A 53 5.64 5.00 15.14
C GLY A 53 7.05 5.37 14.67
N ALA A 54 7.94 5.71 15.60
CA ALA A 54 9.34 6.04 15.32
C ALA A 54 10.10 4.85 14.70
N VAL A 55 9.90 3.64 15.23
CA VAL A 55 10.49 2.41 14.69
C VAL A 55 9.96 2.10 13.29
N SER A 56 8.66 2.34 13.04
CA SER A 56 8.10 2.25 11.69
C SER A 56 8.75 3.26 10.74
N ALA A 57 8.98 4.50 11.16
CA ALA A 57 9.66 5.51 10.34
C ALA A 57 11.12 5.14 10.06
N LEU A 58 11.79 4.54 11.04
CA LEU A 58 13.13 3.99 10.87
C LEU A 58 13.13 2.89 9.80
N ALA A 59 12.20 1.93 9.85
CA ALA A 59 12.05 0.91 8.81
C ALA A 59 11.83 1.52 7.42
N ASN A 60 11.01 2.57 7.32
CA ASN A 60 10.76 3.30 6.07
C ASN A 60 12.04 3.98 5.53
N SER A 61 12.94 4.40 6.42
CA SER A 61 14.23 5.00 6.05
C SER A 61 15.16 3.99 5.38
N PHE A 62 14.99 2.70 5.68
CA PHE A 62 15.78 1.61 5.09
C PHE A 62 15.12 0.98 3.87
N VAL A 63 13.80 0.86 3.84
CA VAL A 63 13.11 0.10 2.77
C VAL A 63 13.34 0.71 1.39
N VAL A 64 13.20 2.03 1.23
CA VAL A 64 13.36 2.70 -0.06
C VAL A 64 14.78 2.53 -0.64
N PRO A 65 15.87 2.87 0.07
CA PRO A 65 17.21 2.74 -0.49
C PRO A 65 17.70 1.29 -0.63
N LEU A 66 17.17 0.34 0.16
CA LEU A 66 17.60 -1.06 0.11
C LEU A 66 16.73 -1.93 -0.79
N TYR A 67 15.52 -1.48 -1.14
CA TYR A 67 14.52 -2.27 -1.87
C TYR A 67 15.10 -2.92 -3.13
N GLU A 68 15.69 -2.13 -4.03
CA GLU A 68 16.19 -2.68 -5.30
C GLU A 68 17.35 -3.65 -5.10
N LYS A 69 18.29 -3.34 -4.20
CA LYS A 69 19.43 -4.21 -3.91
C LYS A 69 18.98 -5.56 -3.36
N LEU A 70 18.07 -5.54 -2.38
CA LEU A 70 17.53 -6.74 -1.78
C LEU A 70 16.67 -7.52 -2.78
N ARG A 71 15.83 -6.84 -3.56
CA ARG A 71 15.01 -7.49 -4.61
C ARG A 71 15.88 -8.27 -5.59
N LEU A 72 16.96 -7.66 -6.08
CA LEU A 72 17.91 -8.32 -6.98
C LEU A 72 18.60 -9.51 -6.30
N TRP A 73 18.99 -9.35 -5.03
CA TRP A 73 19.64 -10.42 -4.27
C TRP A 73 18.73 -11.65 -4.07
N PHE A 74 17.43 -11.46 -3.86
CA PHE A 74 16.45 -12.55 -3.69
C PHE A 74 15.83 -13.06 -5.01
N GLY A 75 16.53 -12.90 -6.15
CA GLY A 75 16.13 -13.48 -7.43
C GLY A 75 15.22 -12.60 -8.30
N GLY A 76 15.19 -11.28 -8.04
CA GLY A 76 14.90 -10.22 -9.00
C GLY A 76 13.44 -9.92 -9.32
N THR A 77 12.54 -10.90 -9.32
CA THR A 77 11.15 -10.64 -9.78
C THR A 77 10.29 -9.99 -8.68
N LEU A 78 9.46 -9.01 -9.08
CA LEU A 78 8.53 -8.32 -8.17
C LEU A 78 7.61 -9.30 -7.44
N ALA A 79 7.14 -10.33 -8.16
CA ALA A 79 6.26 -11.35 -7.61
C ALA A 79 6.93 -12.24 -6.54
N LYS A 80 8.21 -12.61 -6.74
CA LYS A 80 8.98 -13.37 -5.72
C LYS A 80 9.21 -12.52 -4.48
N TRP A 81 9.61 -11.26 -4.68
CA TRP A 81 9.78 -10.31 -3.58
C TRP A 81 8.50 -10.14 -2.76
N SER A 82 7.37 -9.86 -3.42
CA SER A 82 6.05 -9.74 -2.77
C SER A 82 5.67 -10.96 -1.94
N THR A 83 6.00 -12.17 -2.41
CA THR A 83 5.78 -13.40 -1.63
C THR A 83 6.71 -13.49 -0.41
N GLY A 84 7.99 -13.15 -0.57
CA GLY A 84 8.98 -13.18 0.51
C GLY A 84 8.63 -12.21 1.64
N VAL A 85 8.26 -10.97 1.31
CA VAL A 85 7.84 -9.98 2.32
C VAL A 85 6.52 -10.37 2.98
N ALA A 86 5.58 -11.00 2.27
CA ALA A 86 4.35 -11.54 2.88
C ALA A 86 4.67 -12.63 3.92
N TRP A 87 5.61 -13.53 3.63
CA TRP A 87 6.08 -14.51 4.63
C TRP A 87 6.79 -13.86 5.82
N SER A 88 7.51 -12.76 5.61
CA SER A 88 8.11 -12.02 6.72
C SER A 88 7.05 -11.40 7.65
N GLN A 89 5.87 -11.01 7.13
CA GLN A 89 4.74 -10.59 7.96
C GLN A 89 4.17 -11.75 8.79
N VAL A 90 4.04 -12.95 8.20
CA VAL A 90 3.63 -14.16 8.94
C VAL A 90 4.62 -14.43 10.07
N PHE A 91 5.92 -14.37 9.77
CA PHE A 91 6.98 -14.53 10.77
C PHE A 91 6.89 -13.48 11.87
N SER A 92 6.69 -12.20 11.54
CA SER A 92 6.47 -11.13 12.52
C SER A 92 5.30 -11.40 13.44
N CYS A 93 4.17 -11.91 12.93
CA CYS A 93 3.04 -12.30 13.75
C CYS A 93 3.38 -13.44 14.71
N LEU A 94 4.06 -14.49 14.24
CA LEU A 94 4.46 -15.61 15.10
C LEU A 94 5.47 -15.19 16.16
N LEU A 95 6.41 -14.31 15.79
CA LEU A 95 7.34 -13.70 16.74
C LEU A 95 6.57 -12.91 17.80
N ALA A 96 5.69 -11.99 17.39
CA ALA A 96 4.86 -11.21 18.31
C ALA A 96 4.02 -12.12 19.22
N ALA A 97 3.42 -13.18 18.68
CA ALA A 97 2.61 -14.12 19.45
C ALA A 97 3.40 -14.77 20.60
N GLY A 98 4.67 -15.11 20.35
CA GLY A 98 5.55 -15.74 21.33
C GLY A 98 6.25 -14.77 22.28
N THR A 99 6.51 -13.52 21.86
CA THR A 99 7.46 -12.65 22.56
C THR A 99 6.94 -11.26 22.91
N TRP A 100 5.67 -10.91 22.65
CA TRP A 100 5.13 -9.55 22.93
C TRP A 100 5.26 -9.11 24.40
N HIS A 101 5.30 -10.05 25.34
CA HIS A 101 5.39 -9.79 26.78
C HIS A 101 6.85 -9.66 27.28
N ILE A 102 7.83 -9.94 26.42
CA ILE A 102 9.25 -9.92 26.81
C ILE A 102 9.79 -8.49 26.68
N HIS A 103 10.20 -7.92 27.81
CA HIS A 103 10.79 -6.59 27.90
C HIS A 103 12.19 -6.63 28.54
N TYR A 104 13.07 -5.73 28.13
CA TYR A 104 14.41 -5.56 28.70
C TYR A 104 14.59 -4.11 29.16
N LYS A 105 14.91 -3.93 30.45
CA LYS A 105 15.09 -2.61 31.09
C LYS A 105 13.93 -1.63 30.83
N GLY A 106 12.69 -2.14 30.84
CA GLY A 106 11.50 -1.33 30.59
C GLY A 106 11.24 -1.02 29.10
N CYS A 107 11.91 -1.70 28.18
CA CYS A 107 11.68 -1.58 26.75
C CYS A 107 11.14 -2.88 26.13
N SER A 108 10.08 -2.77 25.35
CA SER A 108 9.38 -3.82 24.60
C SER A 108 10.13 -4.17 23.31
N ILE A 109 11.39 -4.62 23.43
CA ILE A 109 12.33 -4.83 22.30
C ILE A 109 11.71 -5.66 21.18
N PHE A 110 10.98 -6.73 21.52
CA PHE A 110 10.39 -7.60 20.51
C PHE A 110 9.22 -6.93 19.77
N LEU A 111 8.41 -6.11 20.43
CA LEU A 111 7.37 -5.34 19.74
C LEU A 111 7.99 -4.32 18.77
N TYR A 112 9.12 -3.71 19.13
CA TYR A 112 9.87 -2.84 18.22
C TYR A 112 10.44 -3.61 17.03
N LEU A 113 11.03 -4.79 17.27
CA LEU A 113 11.54 -5.63 16.18
C LEU A 113 10.42 -6.07 15.23
N VAL A 114 9.29 -6.53 15.77
CA VAL A 114 8.09 -6.90 14.98
C VAL A 114 7.61 -5.70 14.18
N MET A 115 7.47 -4.52 14.80
CA MET A 115 7.07 -3.29 14.12
C MET A 115 8.03 -2.92 12.99
N PHE A 116 9.34 -3.03 13.22
CA PHE A 116 10.34 -2.76 12.20
C PHE A 116 10.21 -3.71 11.00
N ILE A 117 10.18 -5.03 11.25
CA ILE A 117 10.06 -6.04 10.19
C ILE A 117 8.75 -5.85 9.43
N SER A 118 7.64 -5.65 10.15
CA SER A 118 6.32 -5.49 9.54
C SER A 118 6.17 -4.20 8.75
N SER A 119 6.74 -3.08 9.20
CA SER A 119 6.76 -1.85 8.41
C SER A 119 7.67 -1.98 7.20
N PHE A 120 8.85 -2.58 7.34
CA PHE A 120 9.75 -2.85 6.21
C PHE A 120 9.06 -3.73 5.16
N ALA A 121 8.44 -4.83 5.60
CA ALA A 121 7.75 -5.77 4.74
C ALA A 121 6.52 -5.16 4.06
N GLY A 122 5.69 -4.40 4.80
CA GLY A 122 4.49 -3.76 4.26
C GLY A 122 4.82 -2.75 3.14
N ASN A 123 5.80 -1.89 3.37
CA ASN A 123 6.30 -0.97 2.34
C ASN A 123 6.98 -1.69 1.19
N GLY A 124 7.80 -2.71 1.48
CA GLY A 124 8.46 -3.52 0.46
C GLY A 124 7.43 -4.23 -0.43
N GLN A 125 6.31 -4.65 0.15
CA GLN A 125 5.19 -5.22 -0.59
C GLN A 125 4.50 -4.15 -1.45
N GLN A 126 4.30 -2.93 -0.94
CA GLN A 126 3.73 -1.82 -1.72
C GLN A 126 4.59 -1.48 -2.95
N LEU A 127 5.91 -1.41 -2.78
CA LEU A 127 6.87 -1.11 -3.85
C LEU A 127 6.99 -2.21 -4.92
N ALA A 128 6.59 -3.45 -4.62
CA ALA A 128 6.66 -4.55 -5.57
C ALA A 128 5.30 -4.95 -6.15
N LEU A 129 4.29 -5.08 -5.29
CA LEU A 129 2.98 -5.62 -5.64
C LEU A 129 2.19 -4.63 -6.49
N VAL A 130 2.18 -3.34 -6.15
CA VAL A 130 1.42 -2.34 -6.92
C VAL A 130 1.98 -2.19 -8.35
N PRO A 131 3.31 -2.05 -8.56
CA PRO A 131 3.87 -2.05 -9.89
C PRO A 131 3.65 -3.38 -10.64
N TRP A 132 3.79 -4.53 -9.97
CA TRP A 132 3.56 -5.84 -10.59
C TRP A 132 2.12 -6.04 -11.06
N LEU A 133 1.14 -5.50 -10.32
CA LEU A 133 -0.25 -5.55 -10.74
C LEU A 133 -0.53 -4.63 -11.91
N SER A 134 0.10 -3.46 -11.92
CA SER A 134 -0.06 -2.50 -12.99
C SER A 134 0.37 -3.07 -14.34
N THR A 135 1.38 -3.95 -14.38
CA THR A 135 1.81 -4.61 -15.63
C THR A 135 0.81 -5.62 -16.17
N ALA A 136 -0.05 -6.16 -15.32
CA ALA A 136 -1.09 -7.09 -15.72
C ALA A 136 -2.38 -6.36 -16.11
N GLU A 137 -2.93 -5.60 -15.15
CA GLU A 137 -4.15 -4.84 -15.34
C GLU A 137 -4.19 -3.70 -14.30
N SER A 138 -4.14 -2.45 -14.74
CA SER A 138 -4.18 -1.29 -13.84
C SER A 138 -5.45 -1.23 -12.99
N ALA A 139 -6.55 -1.81 -13.49
CA ALA A 139 -7.81 -1.93 -12.75
C ALA A 139 -7.70 -2.85 -11.52
N ALA A 140 -6.73 -3.78 -11.48
CA ALA A 140 -6.52 -4.68 -10.35
C ALA A 140 -5.91 -3.98 -9.12
N ILE A 141 -5.34 -2.78 -9.27
CA ILE A 141 -4.72 -2.03 -8.17
C ILE A 141 -5.75 -1.69 -7.07
N ALA A 142 -6.93 -1.21 -7.45
CA ALA A 142 -7.93 -0.79 -6.48
C ALA A 142 -8.52 -1.95 -5.67
N PRO A 143 -8.95 -3.08 -6.28
CA PRO A 143 -9.37 -4.25 -5.53
C PRO A 143 -8.26 -4.84 -4.67
N ALA A 144 -7.01 -4.78 -5.12
CA ALA A 144 -5.87 -5.14 -4.29
C ALA A 144 -5.89 -4.28 -3.02
N MET A 145 -5.75 -2.95 -3.14
CA MET A 145 -5.67 -2.07 -1.98
C MET A 145 -6.89 -2.19 -1.05
N ALA A 146 -8.09 -2.42 -1.61
CA ALA A 146 -9.29 -2.72 -0.82
C ALA A 146 -9.16 -4.02 -0.01
N GLY A 147 -8.57 -5.06 -0.60
CA GLY A 147 -8.13 -6.25 0.11
C GLY A 147 -7.22 -5.93 1.29
N GLY A 148 -6.20 -5.10 1.09
CA GLY A 148 -5.28 -4.73 2.18
C GLY A 148 -6.03 -4.16 3.38
N GLN A 149 -7.05 -3.33 3.12
CA GLN A 149 -7.91 -2.77 4.16
C GLN A 149 -8.88 -3.79 4.77
N SER A 150 -9.36 -4.79 4.02
CA SER A 150 -10.24 -5.83 4.59
C SER A 150 -9.54 -6.68 5.65
N GLY A 151 -8.26 -6.99 5.44
CA GLY A 151 -7.46 -7.67 6.46
C GLY A 151 -7.26 -6.84 7.72
N VAL A 152 -7.23 -5.51 7.60
CA VAL A 152 -7.24 -4.61 8.77
C VAL A 152 -8.59 -4.64 9.48
N LEU A 153 -9.71 -4.75 8.76
CA LEU A 153 -11.02 -4.97 9.40
C LEU A 153 -11.12 -6.28 10.14
N PHE A 154 -10.48 -7.33 9.61
CA PHE A 154 -10.37 -8.58 10.32
C PHE A 154 -9.63 -8.38 11.66
N ALA A 155 -8.50 -7.67 11.65
CA ALA A 155 -7.79 -7.31 12.88
C ALA A 155 -8.67 -6.52 13.86
N ALA A 156 -9.36 -5.47 13.39
CA ALA A 156 -10.31 -4.69 14.21
C ALA A 156 -11.44 -5.56 14.79
N GLY A 157 -12.01 -6.46 13.98
CA GLY A 157 -13.03 -7.40 14.39
C GLY A 157 -12.55 -8.40 15.43
N LEU A 158 -11.30 -8.88 15.31
CA LEU A 158 -10.68 -9.74 16.31
C LEU A 158 -10.50 -9.02 17.65
N VAL A 159 -10.09 -7.76 17.66
CA VAL A 159 -9.98 -6.95 18.88
C VAL A 159 -11.36 -6.85 19.55
N ALA A 160 -12.38 -6.43 18.80
CA ALA A 160 -13.75 -6.30 19.29
C ALA A 160 -14.30 -7.64 19.83
N PHE A 161 -14.00 -8.76 19.15
CA PHE A 161 -14.36 -10.10 19.58
C PHE A 161 -13.66 -10.50 20.88
N GLN A 162 -12.36 -10.22 21.03
CA GLN A 162 -11.63 -10.48 22.27
C GLN A 162 -12.22 -9.70 23.46
N ASP A 163 -12.69 -8.47 23.21
CA ASP A 163 -13.26 -7.60 24.22
C ASP A 163 -14.66 -8.03 24.71
N THR A 164 -15.44 -8.69 23.86
CA THR A 164 -16.81 -9.15 24.15
C THR A 164 -16.88 -10.63 24.56
N ALA A 165 -16.22 -11.52 23.84
CA ALA A 165 -16.44 -12.96 23.97
C ALA A 165 -15.47 -13.69 24.91
N LEU A 166 -14.28 -13.11 25.15
CA LEU A 166 -13.14 -13.88 25.68
C LEU A 166 -12.63 -13.41 27.06
N LYS A 167 -13.18 -12.32 27.60
CA LYS A 167 -12.93 -11.91 29.00
C LYS A 167 -13.29 -13.02 30.01
N ALA A 168 -14.18 -13.95 29.63
CA ALA A 168 -14.59 -15.07 30.48
C ALA A 168 -13.62 -16.28 30.49
N THR A 169 -12.75 -16.45 29.49
CA THR A 169 -12.00 -17.72 29.29
C THR A 169 -10.48 -17.59 29.28
N GLY A 170 -9.91 -16.40 29.52
CA GLY A 170 -8.49 -16.16 29.85
C GLY A 170 -7.46 -16.41 28.73
N ILE A 171 -7.48 -17.59 28.10
CA ILE A 171 -6.49 -18.02 27.09
C ILE A 171 -6.62 -17.24 25.79
N PHE A 172 -7.85 -16.90 25.38
CA PHE A 172 -8.09 -16.19 24.13
C PHE A 172 -8.07 -14.66 24.27
N ALA A 173 -8.01 -14.15 25.49
CA ALA A 173 -8.01 -12.72 25.77
C ALA A 173 -6.65 -12.05 25.49
N GLY A 174 -5.57 -12.83 25.38
CA GLY A 174 -4.21 -12.30 25.22
C GLY A 174 -3.87 -11.86 23.78
N PRO A 175 -2.94 -10.91 23.61
CA PRO A 175 -2.36 -10.56 22.31
C PRO A 175 -1.76 -11.74 21.53
N SER A 176 -1.29 -12.78 22.22
CA SER A 176 -0.74 -14.00 21.56
C SER A 176 -1.75 -14.65 20.62
N PHE A 177 -2.98 -14.88 21.08
CA PHE A 177 -4.03 -15.50 20.26
C PHE A 177 -4.39 -14.63 19.06
N PHE A 178 -4.47 -13.31 19.27
CA PHE A 178 -4.70 -12.33 18.21
C PHE A 178 -3.65 -12.45 17.10
N PHE A 179 -2.36 -12.47 17.45
CA PHE A 179 -1.29 -12.56 16.45
C PHE A 179 -1.24 -13.92 15.74
N VAL A 180 -1.60 -15.02 16.41
CA VAL A 180 -1.74 -16.34 15.75
C VAL A 180 -2.82 -16.32 14.68
N LEU A 181 -4.00 -15.78 14.99
CA LEU A 181 -5.08 -15.66 14.01
C LEU A 181 -4.70 -14.74 12.84
N LEU A 182 -3.96 -13.67 13.13
CA LEU A 182 -3.44 -12.77 12.10
C LEU A 182 -2.43 -13.48 11.17
N ALA A 183 -1.56 -14.33 11.73
CA ALA A 183 -0.63 -15.15 10.96
C ALA A 183 -1.37 -16.15 10.03
N MET A 184 -2.46 -16.76 10.52
CA MET A 184 -3.30 -17.64 9.70
C MET A 184 -3.91 -16.88 8.52
N LEU A 185 -4.46 -15.68 8.76
CA LEU A 185 -4.98 -14.83 7.69
C LEU A 185 -3.89 -14.49 6.66
N LEU A 186 -2.71 -14.06 7.12
CA LEU A 186 -1.59 -13.70 6.23
C LEU A 186 -1.06 -14.90 5.41
N THR A 187 -1.23 -16.12 5.91
CA THR A 187 -0.91 -17.34 5.14
C THR A 187 -1.86 -17.54 3.96
N LEU A 188 -3.14 -17.19 4.13
CA LEU A 188 -4.09 -17.12 3.01
C LEU A 188 -3.66 -16.03 2.01
N SER A 189 -3.15 -14.91 2.50
CA SER A 189 -2.58 -13.86 1.65
C SER A 189 -1.37 -14.37 0.83
N CYS A 190 -0.48 -15.15 1.44
CA CYS A 190 0.64 -15.75 0.70
C CYS A 190 0.15 -16.71 -0.40
N THR A 191 -0.87 -17.52 -0.08
CA THR A 191 -1.43 -18.51 -1.01
C THR A 191 -2.01 -17.86 -2.25
N ALA A 192 -2.76 -16.77 -2.10
CA ALA A 192 -3.42 -16.20 -3.27
C ALA A 192 -2.57 -15.17 -4.04
N ILE A 193 -1.44 -14.69 -3.48
CA ILE A 193 -0.35 -14.11 -4.30
C ILE A 193 0.22 -15.19 -5.22
N ARG A 194 0.43 -16.41 -4.72
CA ARG A 194 0.89 -17.54 -5.55
C ARG A 194 -0.12 -17.89 -6.65
N LEU A 195 -1.42 -17.92 -6.34
CA LEU A 195 -2.46 -18.16 -7.34
C LEU A 195 -2.48 -17.07 -8.43
N ALA A 196 -2.41 -15.78 -8.04
CA ALA A 196 -2.34 -14.67 -8.99
C ALA A 196 -1.12 -14.79 -9.93
N ARG A 197 0.04 -15.22 -9.40
CA ARG A 197 1.23 -15.49 -10.21
C ARG A 197 1.01 -16.58 -11.25
N LEU A 198 0.35 -17.67 -10.87
CA LEU A 198 0.07 -18.77 -11.79
C LEU A 198 -0.91 -18.32 -12.88
N GLN A 199 -1.93 -17.56 -12.51
CA GLN A 199 -2.89 -17.01 -13.48
C GLN A 199 -2.23 -16.08 -14.48
N LEU A 200 -1.39 -15.13 -14.03
CA LEU A 200 -0.69 -14.22 -14.94
C LEU A 200 0.25 -14.97 -15.89
N LYS A 201 0.92 -16.02 -15.40
CA LYS A 201 1.74 -16.88 -16.25
C LYS A 201 0.91 -17.58 -17.34
N GLN A 202 -0.27 -18.08 -16.99
CA GLN A 202 -1.19 -18.71 -17.94
C GLN A 202 -1.72 -17.71 -18.97
N GLN A 203 -2.07 -16.50 -18.54
CA GLN A 203 -2.54 -15.44 -19.44
C GLN A 203 -1.46 -15.02 -20.44
N ASN A 204 -0.22 -14.86 -19.99
CA ASN A 204 0.88 -14.51 -20.89
C ASN A 204 1.16 -15.62 -21.90
N ALA A 205 1.16 -16.89 -21.48
CA ALA A 205 1.33 -18.02 -22.39
C ALA A 205 0.21 -18.09 -23.46
N GLN A 206 -1.04 -17.86 -23.07
CA GLN A 206 -2.15 -17.79 -24.02
C GLN A 206 -2.02 -16.64 -25.01
N GLN A 207 -1.56 -15.47 -24.56
CA GLN A 207 -1.34 -14.32 -25.44
C GLN A 207 -0.18 -14.56 -26.43
N GLU A 208 0.85 -15.29 -26.02
CA GLU A 208 1.94 -15.71 -26.90
C GLU A 208 1.44 -16.69 -27.96
N GLU A 209 0.66 -17.71 -27.57
CA GLU A 209 0.03 -18.65 -28.51
C GLU A 209 -0.92 -17.96 -29.49
N GLU A 210 -1.76 -17.02 -29.03
CA GLU A 210 -2.67 -16.24 -29.88
C GLU A 210 -1.89 -15.38 -30.90
N LYS A 211 -0.77 -14.77 -30.49
CA LYS A 211 0.11 -14.00 -31.40
C LYS A 211 0.77 -14.91 -32.42
N GLU A 212 1.30 -16.06 -32.02
CA GLU A 212 1.90 -17.02 -32.94
C GLU A 212 0.89 -17.55 -33.96
N GLN A 213 -0.34 -17.83 -33.54
CA GLN A 213 -1.43 -18.23 -34.44
C GLN A 213 -1.80 -17.10 -35.42
N GLN A 214 -1.88 -15.85 -34.95
CA GLN A 214 -2.15 -14.69 -35.79
C GLN A 214 -1.03 -14.44 -36.81
N ASP A 215 0.23 -14.56 -36.39
CA ASP A 215 1.39 -14.43 -37.28
C ASP A 215 1.44 -15.55 -38.33
N ASN A 216 1.11 -16.78 -37.93
CA ASN A 216 1.01 -17.91 -38.87
C ASN A 216 -0.15 -17.74 -39.86
N HIS A 217 -1.29 -17.21 -39.40
CA HIS A 217 -2.43 -16.92 -40.26
C HIS A 217 -2.10 -15.81 -41.28
N ASN A 218 -1.45 -14.72 -40.84
CA ASN A 218 -1.02 -13.63 -41.72
C ASN A 218 -0.02 -14.14 -42.78
N LYS A 219 0.97 -14.98 -42.38
CA LYS A 219 1.90 -15.62 -43.33
C LYS A 219 1.22 -16.51 -44.36
N SER A 220 0.09 -17.14 -44.00
CA SER A 220 -0.69 -17.96 -44.95
C SER A 220 -1.47 -17.11 -45.97
N ILE A 221 -1.88 -15.90 -45.60
CA ILE A 221 -2.62 -14.98 -46.46
C ILE A 221 -1.69 -14.27 -47.44
N ASP A 222 -0.45 -13.95 -47.04
CA ASP A 222 0.55 -13.26 -47.88
C ASP A 222 1.24 -14.19 -48.90
N ASN A 223 0.86 -15.47 -48.96
CA ASN A 223 1.36 -16.46 -49.91
C ASN A 223 0.31 -16.97 -50.94
N PRO A 224 -0.56 -16.14 -51.56
CA PRO A 224 -1.57 -16.64 -52.50
C PRO A 224 -1.04 -16.73 -53.95
N LEU A 225 0.18 -16.26 -54.23
CA LEU A 225 0.80 -16.42 -55.54
C LEU A 225 1.67 -17.69 -55.54
N VAL A 226 0.99 -18.83 -55.68
CA VAL A 226 1.52 -19.89 -56.53
C VAL A 226 1.81 -19.21 -57.88
N SER A 227 3.07 -18.85 -58.07
CA SER A 227 3.62 -18.49 -59.36
C SER A 227 3.25 -19.62 -60.32
N ILE A 228 2.22 -19.39 -61.13
CA ILE A 228 2.00 -20.17 -62.34
C ILE A 228 3.26 -19.93 -63.14
N ASN A 229 4.13 -20.93 -63.19
CA ASN A 229 5.31 -20.94 -64.04
C ASN A 229 4.84 -20.84 -65.49
N ILE A 230 4.76 -19.61 -66.00
CA ILE A 230 4.85 -19.37 -67.44
C ILE A 230 6.34 -19.39 -67.74
N VAL A 231 6.78 -20.55 -68.23
CA VAL A 231 8.07 -20.71 -68.89
C VAL A 231 8.03 -19.83 -70.12
N ASP A 232 8.83 -18.76 -70.15
CA ASP A 232 9.74 -18.48 -71.26
C ASP A 232 10.55 -17.20 -70.99
N GLY A 233 11.87 -17.33 -71.19
CA GLY A 233 12.66 -16.25 -71.78
C GLY A 233 13.31 -15.23 -70.84
N GLU A 234 14.63 -15.38 -70.74
CA GLU A 234 15.64 -14.33 -70.60
C GLU A 234 16.04 -13.82 -69.20
N GLU A 235 17.36 -13.88 -69.02
CA GLU A 235 18.13 -13.51 -67.86
C GLU A 235 18.18 -11.99 -67.68
N GLU A 236 17.74 -11.48 -66.53
CA GLU A 236 18.14 -10.14 -66.10
C GLU A 236 18.56 -10.16 -64.62
N LYS A 237 19.83 -9.79 -64.40
CA LYS A 237 20.43 -9.60 -63.07
C LYS A 237 19.83 -8.36 -62.42
N VAL A 238 19.06 -8.53 -61.36
CA VAL A 238 18.67 -7.42 -60.47
C VAL A 238 19.14 -7.69 -59.05
N ASP A 239 19.97 -6.78 -58.59
CA ASP A 239 20.63 -6.72 -57.30
C ASP A 239 19.68 -6.09 -56.28
N HIS A 240 19.17 -6.86 -55.31
CA HIS A 240 18.33 -6.35 -54.23
C HIS A 240 18.82 -6.82 -52.86
N SER A 241 19.75 -6.04 -52.33
CA SER A 241 20.02 -5.93 -50.90
C SER A 241 18.83 -5.26 -50.20
N THR A 242 17.90 -6.05 -49.65
CA THR A 242 16.87 -5.51 -48.75
C THR A 242 16.85 -6.29 -47.44
N TYR A 243 17.47 -5.65 -46.46
CA TYR A 243 17.56 -6.00 -45.05
C TYR A 243 16.16 -5.96 -44.41
N ASN A 244 15.58 -7.11 -44.07
CA ASN A 244 14.41 -7.19 -43.18
C ASN A 244 14.88 -7.56 -41.77
N GLN A 245 15.29 -6.55 -40.99
CA GLN A 245 15.39 -6.66 -39.54
C GLN A 245 13.98 -6.63 -38.94
N SER A 246 13.41 -7.81 -38.67
CA SER A 246 12.27 -7.95 -37.78
C SER A 246 12.75 -7.81 -36.33
N GLU A 247 12.71 -6.58 -35.81
CA GLU A 247 12.87 -6.32 -34.38
C GLU A 247 11.73 -7.00 -33.60
N SER A 248 12.03 -8.19 -33.08
CA SER A 248 11.30 -8.85 -32.01
C SER A 248 11.20 -7.91 -30.81
N LYS A 249 10.01 -7.36 -30.56
CA LYS A 249 9.63 -6.66 -29.32
C LYS A 249 9.47 -7.67 -28.17
N THR A 250 10.52 -8.43 -27.88
CA THR A 250 10.75 -8.90 -26.52
C THR A 250 11.20 -7.70 -25.69
N GLU A 251 10.59 -7.50 -24.53
CA GLU A 251 10.81 -6.36 -23.62
C GLU A 251 12.20 -5.73 -23.73
N PRO A 252 12.33 -4.39 -23.87
CA PRO A 252 13.63 -3.75 -23.73
C PRO A 252 14.07 -3.89 -22.26
N VAL A 253 14.77 -4.99 -21.96
CA VAL A 253 15.50 -5.22 -20.71
C VAL A 253 16.75 -4.32 -20.64
N HIS A 254 17.07 -3.58 -21.70
CA HIS A 254 18.28 -2.77 -21.80
C HIS A 254 18.01 -1.31 -22.18
N ASP A 255 17.56 -0.52 -21.19
CA ASP A 255 18.20 0.79 -20.95
C ASP A 255 18.13 1.25 -19.48
N HIS A 256 18.07 0.31 -18.54
CA HIS A 256 18.09 0.62 -17.10
C HIS A 256 19.45 1.11 -16.57
N LYS A 257 20.52 1.05 -17.38
CA LYS A 257 21.88 1.43 -16.94
C LYS A 257 22.06 2.94 -16.73
N LYS A 258 21.23 3.81 -17.33
CA LYS A 258 21.31 5.27 -17.10
C LYS A 258 20.37 5.82 -16.03
N SER A 259 19.40 5.02 -15.56
CA SER A 259 18.48 5.43 -14.47
C SER A 259 18.99 5.00 -13.09
N PHE A 260 20.01 4.13 -13.03
CA PHE A 260 20.55 3.61 -11.77
C PHE A 260 21.66 4.48 -11.19
N SER A 261 21.40 5.79 -11.12
CA SER A 261 22.00 6.60 -10.08
C SER A 261 21.22 6.28 -8.81
N THR A 262 21.91 5.63 -7.87
CA THR A 262 21.45 5.30 -6.52
C THR A 262 21.25 6.57 -5.70
N THR A 263 20.42 7.49 -6.17
CA THR A 263 20.35 8.79 -5.54
C THR A 263 19.38 8.74 -4.37
N LEU A 264 19.98 9.00 -3.20
CA LEU A 264 19.35 9.28 -1.92
C LEU A 264 17.99 9.93 -2.12
N GLY A 265 16.96 9.50 -1.37
CA GLY A 265 15.55 9.88 -1.54
C GLY A 265 15.23 11.37 -1.70
N LEU A 266 16.19 12.27 -1.44
CA LEU A 266 16.14 13.67 -1.81
C LEU A 266 15.99 13.91 -3.33
N GLU A 267 16.69 13.15 -4.18
CA GLU A 267 16.52 13.31 -5.64
C GLU A 267 15.17 12.81 -6.12
N ALA A 268 14.62 11.75 -5.52
CA ALA A 268 13.24 11.37 -5.80
C ALA A 268 12.30 12.55 -5.51
N LEU A 269 12.47 13.20 -4.35
CA LEU A 269 11.71 14.39 -3.96
C LEU A 269 11.86 15.54 -4.99
N ILE A 270 13.09 15.82 -5.43
CA ILE A 270 13.41 16.87 -6.42
C ILE A 270 12.87 16.52 -7.81
N THR A 271 12.94 15.24 -8.20
CA THR A 271 12.50 14.77 -9.52
C THR A 271 11.00 14.94 -9.70
N PHE A 272 10.23 14.87 -8.62
CA PHE A 272 8.79 15.10 -8.63
C PHE A 272 8.40 16.58 -8.61
N LEU A 273 9.32 17.54 -8.49
CA LEU A 273 8.98 18.96 -8.63
C LEU A 273 8.61 19.29 -10.09
N PRO A 274 7.54 20.09 -10.33
CA PRO A 274 7.18 20.51 -11.68
C PRO A 274 8.34 21.30 -12.32
N LYS A 275 8.84 20.85 -13.48
CA LYS A 275 9.83 21.61 -14.26
C LYS A 275 9.09 22.54 -15.21
N LYS A 276 9.56 23.78 -15.35
CA LYS A 276 8.93 24.84 -16.17
C LYS A 276 8.72 24.46 -17.66
N ASN A 277 9.43 23.45 -18.16
CA ASN A 277 9.40 23.00 -19.57
C ASN A 277 8.96 21.54 -19.77
N SER A 278 8.36 20.87 -18.78
CA SER A 278 7.91 19.47 -18.97
C SER A 278 6.58 19.40 -19.71
N ASN A 279 6.40 18.36 -20.54
CA ASN A 279 5.12 18.01 -21.17
C ASN A 279 4.00 17.96 -20.12
N ASP A 280 2.83 18.55 -20.43
CA ASP A 280 1.63 18.61 -19.58
C ASP A 280 1.30 17.26 -18.91
N LYS A 281 1.53 16.16 -19.62
CA LYS A 281 1.32 14.80 -19.12
C LYS A 281 2.24 14.44 -17.95
N GLN A 282 3.53 14.78 -18.03
CA GLN A 282 4.49 14.52 -16.96
C GLN A 282 4.22 15.40 -15.74
N VAL A 283 3.84 16.67 -15.96
CA VAL A 283 3.40 17.57 -14.88
C VAL A 283 2.23 16.96 -14.13
N MET A 284 1.22 16.47 -14.86
CA MET A 284 0.04 15.84 -14.26
C MET A 284 0.39 14.60 -13.44
N ILE A 285 1.24 13.70 -13.95
CA ILE A 285 1.69 12.51 -13.21
C ILE A 285 2.36 12.90 -11.89
N ARG A 286 3.27 13.89 -11.92
CA ARG A 286 3.98 14.36 -10.72
C ARG A 286 3.03 14.98 -9.70
N LEU A 287 2.08 15.78 -10.15
CA LEU A 287 1.05 16.37 -9.28
C LEU A 287 0.19 15.29 -8.61
N ILE A 288 -0.17 14.23 -9.34
CA ILE A 288 -0.93 13.10 -8.79
C ILE A 288 -0.11 12.36 -7.73
N ALA A 289 1.16 12.07 -8.00
CA ALA A 289 2.06 11.42 -7.05
C ALA A 289 2.24 12.25 -5.77
N TRP A 290 2.46 13.56 -5.89
CA TRP A 290 2.54 14.47 -4.74
C TRP A 290 1.24 14.54 -3.94
N SER A 291 0.10 14.61 -4.62
CA SER A 291 -1.22 14.63 -3.96
C SER A 291 -1.44 13.36 -3.14
N ASN A 292 -1.05 12.21 -3.69
CA ASN A 292 -1.07 10.93 -2.98
C ASN A 292 -0.14 10.94 -1.76
N ALA A 293 1.11 11.40 -1.93
CA ALA A 293 2.08 11.46 -0.83
C ALA A 293 1.61 12.36 0.32
N VAL A 294 1.02 13.52 0.02
CA VAL A 294 0.45 14.42 1.03
C VAL A 294 -0.77 13.81 1.71
N LEU A 295 -1.65 13.15 0.94
CA LEU A 295 -2.80 12.47 1.50
C LEU A 295 -2.40 11.35 2.46
N GLN A 296 -1.39 10.55 2.08
CA GLN A 296 -0.85 9.50 2.93
C GLN A 296 -0.13 10.06 4.15
N LEU A 297 0.64 11.15 4.00
CA LEU A 297 1.23 11.88 5.13
C LEU A 297 0.18 12.24 6.17
N VAL A 298 -0.88 12.94 5.74
CA VAL A 298 -1.97 13.34 6.62
C VAL A 298 -2.61 12.11 7.26
N SER A 299 -2.96 11.11 6.46
CA SER A 299 -3.73 9.95 6.90
C SER A 299 -2.96 9.04 7.85
N TRP A 300 -1.66 8.86 7.63
CA TRP A 300 -0.85 7.93 8.41
C TRP A 300 -0.16 8.62 9.59
N VAL A 301 0.35 9.84 9.43
CA VAL A 301 1.01 10.54 10.54
C VAL A 301 -0.01 11.01 11.56
N LEU A 302 -1.14 11.60 11.14
CA LEU A 302 -2.16 12.07 12.08
C LEU A 302 -2.79 10.89 12.83
N VAL A 303 -3.29 9.89 12.10
CA VAL A 303 -4.08 8.81 12.71
C VAL A 303 -3.21 7.90 13.57
N ARG A 304 -1.96 7.62 13.19
CA ARG A 304 -1.10 6.74 14.01
C ARG A 304 -0.34 7.48 15.09
N SER A 305 0.17 8.69 14.82
CA SER A 305 1.08 9.37 15.75
C SER A 305 0.39 10.41 16.63
N ALA A 306 -0.59 11.16 16.10
CA ALA A 306 -1.23 12.25 16.86
C ALA A 306 -2.52 11.81 17.58
N LEU A 307 -3.25 10.85 17.02
CA LEU A 307 -4.55 10.41 17.54
C LEU A 307 -4.52 9.89 18.99
N PRO A 308 -3.51 9.10 19.44
CA PRO A 308 -3.41 8.68 20.85
C PRO A 308 -3.34 9.86 21.82
N TYR A 309 -2.57 10.90 21.48
CA TYR A 309 -2.46 12.11 22.27
C TYR A 309 -3.77 12.89 22.26
N ALA A 310 -4.37 13.07 21.08
CA ALA A 310 -5.64 13.79 20.93
C ALA A 310 -6.75 13.19 21.80
N PHE A 311 -6.90 11.85 21.82
CA PHE A 311 -7.89 11.20 22.68
C PHE A 311 -7.56 11.31 24.18
N ARG A 312 -6.28 11.29 24.54
CA ARG A 312 -5.86 11.48 25.94
C ARG A 312 -6.23 12.88 26.45
N PHE A 313 -6.10 13.91 25.62
CA PHE A 313 -6.49 15.29 25.97
C PHE A 313 -8.00 15.51 25.92
N ALA A 314 -8.69 14.92 24.92
CA ALA A 314 -10.12 15.10 24.71
C ALA A 314 -11.02 14.31 25.68
N ARG A 315 -10.46 13.40 26.50
CA ARG A 315 -11.27 12.52 27.36
C ARG A 315 -12.06 13.32 28.43
N PRO A 316 -13.34 12.97 28.68
CA PRO A 316 -14.12 13.62 29.74
C PRO A 316 -13.54 13.32 31.13
N ARG A 317 -13.38 14.34 31.97
CA ARG A 317 -12.88 14.18 33.37
C ARG A 317 -13.74 13.27 34.24
N SER A 318 -15.05 13.19 33.96
CA SER A 318 -16.02 12.42 34.74
C SER A 318 -16.03 10.93 34.43
N ALA A 319 -15.37 10.48 33.36
CA ALA A 319 -15.61 9.15 32.81
C ALA A 319 -14.84 8.00 33.50
N GLY A 320 -13.88 8.29 34.40
CA GLY A 320 -12.99 7.27 34.98
C GLY A 320 -12.17 6.46 33.95
N SER A 321 -12.32 6.78 32.66
CA SER A 321 -11.75 6.09 31.50
C SER A 321 -10.36 6.62 31.23
N ASP A 322 -9.41 5.71 30.99
CA ASP A 322 -8.04 6.06 30.62
C ASP A 322 -7.92 6.68 29.22
N GLY A 323 -9.01 6.73 28.45
CA GLY A 323 -9.05 7.22 27.07
C GLY A 323 -8.75 6.14 26.03
N GLY A 324 -8.28 4.96 26.46
CA GLY A 324 -7.93 3.85 25.59
C GLY A 324 -9.12 3.31 24.80
N ALA A 325 -10.30 3.25 25.42
CA ALA A 325 -11.53 2.81 24.74
C ALA A 325 -11.93 3.74 23.58
N TYR A 326 -11.75 5.05 23.75
CA TYR A 326 -12.05 6.01 22.68
C TYR A 326 -11.03 5.95 21.55
N LEU A 327 -9.75 5.75 21.90
CA LEU A 327 -8.70 5.52 20.92
C LEU A 327 -8.98 4.28 20.07
N GLU A 328 -9.34 3.17 20.72
CA GLU A 328 -9.68 1.92 20.04
C GLU A 328 -10.86 2.11 19.06
N VAL A 329 -11.96 2.73 19.50
CA VAL A 329 -13.10 3.04 18.64
C VAL A 329 -12.69 3.95 17.49
N GLY A 330 -11.88 4.99 17.74
CA GLY A 330 -11.37 5.89 16.71
C GLY A 330 -10.53 5.20 15.66
N VAL A 331 -9.58 4.36 16.08
CA VAL A 331 -8.72 3.57 15.19
C VAL A 331 -9.57 2.61 14.34
N ASN A 332 -10.47 1.85 14.96
CA ASN A 332 -11.32 0.88 14.26
C ASN A 332 -12.30 1.55 13.28
N ALA A 333 -12.93 2.66 13.68
CA ALA A 333 -13.78 3.45 12.78
C ALA A 333 -12.99 3.97 11.57
N SER A 334 -11.73 4.39 11.79
CA SER A 334 -10.85 4.85 10.73
C SER A 334 -10.49 3.74 9.73
N PHE A 335 -10.29 2.51 10.20
CA PHE A 335 -10.06 1.35 9.33
C PHE A 335 -11.29 1.00 8.51
N LEU A 336 -12.47 0.99 9.14
CA LEU A 336 -13.74 0.75 8.46
C LEU A 336 -13.99 1.77 7.36
N ALA A 337 -13.74 3.05 7.66
CA ALA A 337 -13.89 4.12 6.71
C ALA A 337 -12.90 3.99 5.52
N CYS A 338 -11.64 3.64 5.79
CA CYS A 338 -10.64 3.37 4.75
C CYS A 338 -11.07 2.24 3.81
N PHE A 339 -11.55 1.13 4.37
CA PHE A 339 -12.05 0.00 3.58
C PHE A 339 -13.22 0.38 2.68
N PHE A 340 -14.21 1.12 3.19
CA PHE A 340 -15.33 1.58 2.36
C PHE A 340 -14.87 2.52 1.25
N GLY A 341 -13.94 3.42 1.54
CA GLY A 341 -13.30 4.27 0.52
C GLY A 341 -12.65 3.42 -0.58
N ALA A 342 -11.88 2.40 -0.19
CA ALA A 342 -11.20 1.52 -1.13
C ALA A 342 -12.17 0.67 -1.96
N ILE A 343 -13.27 0.17 -1.38
CA ILE A 343 -14.34 -0.49 -2.15
C ILE A 343 -14.93 0.47 -3.18
N GLN A 344 -15.25 1.70 -2.78
CA GLN A 344 -15.81 2.69 -3.70
C GLN A 344 -14.84 2.97 -4.85
N ALA A 345 -13.53 3.05 -4.58
CA ALA A 345 -12.51 3.22 -5.62
C ALA A 345 -12.52 2.11 -6.67
N THR A 346 -12.89 0.87 -6.31
CA THR A 346 -12.99 -0.24 -7.29
C THR A 346 -14.09 -0.03 -8.33
N ARG A 347 -15.15 0.70 -7.97
CA ARG A 347 -16.34 0.89 -8.82
C ARG A 347 -16.21 2.04 -9.80
N ILE A 348 -15.34 3.02 -9.53
CA ILE A 348 -15.30 4.25 -10.31
C ILE A 348 -14.15 4.22 -11.32
N ARG A 349 -14.51 4.35 -12.61
CA ARG A 349 -13.57 4.64 -13.69
C ARG A 349 -13.57 6.14 -13.94
N ILE A 350 -12.57 6.84 -13.43
CA ILE A 350 -12.55 8.31 -13.48
C ILE A 350 -11.74 8.74 -14.68
N HIS A 351 -12.39 9.47 -15.59
CA HIS A 351 -11.71 10.15 -16.68
C HIS A 351 -10.87 11.31 -16.13
N PHE A 352 -9.58 11.30 -16.46
CA PHE A 352 -8.55 12.22 -15.97
C PHE A 352 -8.89 13.71 -16.10
N SER A 353 -9.64 14.08 -17.14
CA SER A 353 -10.10 15.46 -17.36
C SER A 353 -11.00 15.99 -16.25
N LYS A 354 -11.65 15.09 -15.49
CA LYS A 354 -12.51 15.44 -14.35
C LYS A 354 -11.77 15.46 -13.01
N LEU A 355 -10.42 15.38 -13.01
CA LEU A 355 -9.61 15.39 -11.78
C LEU A 355 -9.30 16.78 -11.20
N ARG A 356 -9.77 17.89 -11.79
CA ARG A 356 -9.60 19.24 -11.21
C ARG A 356 -10.09 19.39 -9.75
N PRO A 357 -11.22 18.78 -9.32
CA PRO A 357 -11.66 18.77 -7.92
C PRO A 357 -10.66 18.18 -6.92
N TRP A 358 -9.59 17.53 -7.38
CA TRP A 358 -8.77 16.64 -6.54
C TRP A 358 -7.68 17.39 -5.81
N ARG A 359 -7.36 18.60 -6.26
CA ARG A 359 -6.63 19.61 -5.50
C ARG A 359 -7.40 20.04 -4.25
N ILE A 360 -8.74 20.10 -4.35
CA ILE A 360 -9.62 20.50 -3.23
C ILE A 360 -9.60 19.43 -2.14
N ASN A 361 -9.54 18.14 -2.48
CA ASN A 361 -9.51 17.07 -1.47
C ASN A 361 -8.21 17.05 -0.65
N GLY A 362 -7.06 17.33 -1.28
CA GLY A 362 -5.80 17.53 -0.55
C GLY A 362 -5.87 18.72 0.41
N ILE A 363 -6.52 19.81 -0.03
CA ILE A 363 -6.78 20.98 0.81
C ILE A 363 -7.77 20.65 1.94
N LEU A 364 -8.81 19.87 1.68
CA LEU A 364 -9.75 19.41 2.71
C LEU A 364 -9.06 18.50 3.72
N ALA A 365 -8.15 17.64 3.30
CA ALA A 365 -7.35 16.80 4.20
C ALA A 365 -6.43 17.66 5.08
N LEU A 366 -5.77 18.68 4.53
CA LEU A 366 -4.96 19.64 5.29
C LEU A 366 -5.81 20.51 6.23
N ALA A 367 -6.98 20.97 5.78
CA ALA A 367 -7.93 21.72 6.61
C ALA A 367 -8.44 20.86 7.77
N SER A 368 -8.73 19.57 7.52
CA SER A 368 -9.09 18.61 8.57
C SER A 368 -7.95 18.44 9.57
N LEU A 369 -6.69 18.36 9.10
CA LEU A 369 -5.50 18.27 9.95
C LEU A 369 -5.33 19.50 10.85
N TYR A 370 -5.57 20.70 10.30
CA TYR A 370 -5.54 21.94 11.05
C TYR A 370 -6.63 21.99 12.12
N ILE A 371 -7.87 21.63 11.76
CA ILE A 371 -9.00 21.57 12.69
C ILE A 371 -8.74 20.55 13.80
N LEU A 372 -8.24 19.37 13.48
CA LEU A 372 -7.95 18.33 14.48
C LEU A 372 -6.82 18.72 15.42
N SER A 373 -5.77 19.36 14.91
CA SER A 373 -4.67 19.87 15.73
C SER A 373 -5.18 20.95 16.70
N ILE A 374 -6.02 21.86 16.23
CA ILE A 374 -6.65 22.87 17.08
C ILE A 374 -7.54 22.21 18.13
N LEU A 375 -8.41 21.26 17.75
CA LEU A 375 -9.32 20.61 18.69
C LEU A 375 -8.57 19.80 19.76
N ALA A 376 -7.46 19.14 19.39
CA ALA A 376 -6.65 18.33 20.29
C ALA A 376 -5.83 19.17 21.29
N PHE A 377 -5.30 20.32 20.88
CA PHE A 377 -4.40 21.13 21.71
C PHE A 377 -5.07 22.33 22.40
N ALA A 378 -6.17 22.87 21.85
CA ALA A 378 -6.75 24.12 22.35
C ALA A 378 -7.88 23.93 23.37
N SER A 379 -8.38 22.70 23.59
CA SER A 379 -9.56 22.48 24.43
C SER A 379 -9.15 22.07 25.84
N PRO A 380 -9.45 22.85 26.90
CA PRO A 380 -9.40 22.31 28.26
C PRO A 380 -10.32 21.08 28.33
N PRO A 381 -10.02 20.07 29.16
CA PRO A 381 -10.79 18.85 29.21
C PRO A 381 -12.26 19.18 29.52
N LEU A 382 -13.10 19.04 28.49
CA LEU A 382 -14.51 19.40 28.56
C LEU A 382 -15.27 18.31 29.34
N HIS A 383 -16.35 18.70 30.01
CA HIS A 383 -17.29 17.72 30.59
C HIS A 383 -18.08 16.94 29.51
N SER A 384 -17.90 17.27 28.23
CA SER A 384 -18.63 16.71 27.09
C SER A 384 -17.80 15.68 26.33
N GLN A 385 -18.46 14.64 25.81
CA GLN A 385 -17.88 13.66 24.87
C GLN A 385 -17.78 14.18 23.43
N LEU A 386 -18.35 15.36 23.13
CA LEU A 386 -18.40 15.92 21.78
C LEU A 386 -17.02 16.00 21.08
N PRO A 387 -15.92 16.41 21.74
CA PRO A 387 -14.60 16.47 21.10
C PRO A 387 -14.11 15.08 20.67
N VAL A 388 -14.39 14.05 21.47
CA VAL A 388 -14.03 12.66 21.17
C VAL A 388 -14.75 12.19 19.91
N PHE A 389 -16.06 12.42 19.80
CA PHE A 389 -16.82 12.07 18.59
C PHE A 389 -16.34 12.85 17.36
N GLY A 390 -15.97 14.13 17.54
CA GLY A 390 -15.34 14.92 16.48
C GLY A 390 -14.03 14.32 15.98
N LEU A 391 -13.16 13.88 16.89
CA LEU A 391 -11.89 13.20 16.55
C LEU A 391 -12.14 11.89 15.79
N ILE A 392 -13.08 11.06 16.26
CA ILE A 392 -13.46 9.80 15.59
C ILE A 392 -13.96 10.07 14.17
N ALA A 393 -14.91 11.00 14.02
CA ALA A 393 -15.51 11.33 12.73
C ALA A 393 -14.47 11.86 11.74
N ALA A 394 -13.55 12.70 12.20
CA ALA A 394 -12.51 13.27 11.36
C ALA A 394 -11.44 12.24 10.97
N ALA A 395 -11.00 11.38 11.90
CA ALA A 395 -10.11 10.27 11.59
C ALA A 395 -10.73 9.31 10.57
N ALA A 396 -12.02 8.99 10.73
CA ALA A 396 -12.78 8.20 9.76
C ALA A 396 -12.87 8.90 8.39
N ALA A 397 -13.20 10.19 8.35
CA ALA A 397 -13.29 10.94 7.10
C ALA A 397 -11.96 10.98 6.34
N VAL A 398 -10.86 11.30 7.03
CA VAL A 398 -9.51 11.33 6.43
C VAL A 398 -9.12 9.96 5.88
N ARG A 399 -9.36 8.89 6.64
CA ARG A 399 -9.05 7.52 6.19
C ARG A 399 -9.95 7.05 5.05
N ALA A 400 -11.24 7.42 5.02
CA ALA A 400 -12.11 7.16 3.87
C ALA A 400 -11.60 7.84 2.59
N ILE A 401 -11.15 9.10 2.71
CA ILE A 401 -10.54 9.85 1.61
C ILE A 401 -9.27 9.13 1.13
N ASP A 402 -8.36 8.73 2.02
CA ASP A 402 -7.17 7.95 1.65
C ASP A 402 -7.52 6.65 0.93
N GLY A 403 -8.37 5.83 1.55
CA GLY A 403 -8.82 4.57 0.98
C GLY A 403 -9.43 4.73 -0.40
N PHE A 404 -10.16 5.82 -0.64
CA PHE A 404 -10.75 6.13 -1.94
C PHE A 404 -9.73 6.64 -2.97
N TYR A 405 -8.92 7.64 -2.60
CA TYR A 405 -8.07 8.36 -3.56
C TYR A 405 -6.75 7.68 -3.85
N SER A 406 -6.09 7.08 -2.86
CA SER A 406 -4.78 6.43 -3.04
C SER A 406 -4.79 5.38 -4.16
N PRO A 407 -5.76 4.45 -4.23
CA PRO A 407 -5.79 3.46 -5.31
C PRO A 407 -6.05 4.08 -6.69
N ILE A 408 -6.86 5.13 -6.75
CA ILE A 408 -7.16 5.85 -7.99
C ILE A 408 -5.92 6.57 -8.48
N TYR A 409 -5.13 7.17 -7.58
CA TYR A 409 -3.88 7.84 -7.94
C TYR A 409 -2.83 6.88 -8.50
N TYR A 410 -2.66 5.68 -7.92
CA TYR A 410 -1.73 4.70 -8.49
C TYR A 410 -2.18 4.21 -9.87
N ARG A 411 -3.46 3.88 -10.02
CA ARG A 411 -4.04 3.51 -11.32
C ARG A 411 -3.87 4.62 -12.34
N ALA A 412 -4.09 5.85 -11.93
CA ALA A 412 -3.95 7.03 -12.77
C ALA A 412 -2.55 7.25 -13.31
N ILE A 413 -1.57 7.14 -12.44
CA ILE A 413 -0.17 7.27 -12.83
C ILE A 413 0.17 6.21 -13.88
N PHE A 414 -0.31 4.98 -13.71
CA PHE A 414 -0.14 3.94 -14.72
C PHE A 414 -0.90 4.25 -16.01
N ASP A 415 -2.21 4.52 -15.97
CA ASP A 415 -3.04 4.73 -17.17
C ASP A 415 -2.48 5.89 -18.02
N LEU A 416 -1.95 6.93 -17.38
CA LEU A 416 -1.25 8.01 -18.06
C LEU A 416 0.10 7.54 -18.59
N SER A 417 0.99 7.05 -17.75
CA SER A 417 2.38 6.81 -18.14
C SER A 417 2.62 5.54 -18.96
N GLN A 418 1.74 4.55 -18.83
CA GLN A 418 1.95 3.15 -19.22
C GLN A 418 3.26 2.57 -18.64
N SER A 419 3.67 3.07 -17.46
CA SER A 419 4.95 2.73 -16.82
C SER A 419 4.74 2.31 -15.37
N SER A 420 5.04 1.04 -15.07
CA SER A 420 5.05 0.50 -13.71
C SER A 420 6.16 1.11 -12.85
N ALA A 421 7.26 1.56 -13.46
CA ALA A 421 8.34 2.26 -12.77
C ALA A 421 7.85 3.58 -12.15
N LEU A 422 7.06 4.38 -12.87
CA LEU A 422 6.51 5.63 -12.33
C LEU A 422 5.49 5.39 -11.21
N VAL A 423 4.77 4.27 -11.23
CA VAL A 423 3.90 3.84 -10.13
C VAL A 423 4.73 3.51 -8.89
N LYS A 424 5.86 2.80 -9.07
CA LYS A 424 6.82 2.51 -8.00
C LYS A 424 7.38 3.81 -7.41
N ASP A 425 7.87 4.71 -8.24
CA ASP A 425 8.48 5.98 -7.81
C ASP A 425 7.48 6.83 -7.02
N ALA A 426 6.20 6.83 -7.40
CA ALA A 426 5.14 7.48 -6.64
C ALA A 426 4.90 6.83 -5.27
N GLY A 427 5.07 5.50 -5.17
CA GLY A 427 5.07 4.78 -3.91
C GLY A 427 6.26 5.15 -3.03
N GLU A 428 7.47 5.21 -3.59
CA GLU A 428 8.67 5.64 -2.89
C GLU A 428 8.51 7.08 -2.35
N LEU A 429 7.98 8.00 -3.16
CA LEU A 429 7.69 9.37 -2.74
C LEU A 429 6.72 9.39 -1.54
N ALA A 430 5.62 8.64 -1.59
CA ALA A 430 4.66 8.58 -0.49
C ALA A 430 5.31 8.08 0.81
N ILE A 431 6.13 7.03 0.73
CA ILE A 431 6.84 6.46 1.89
C ILE A 431 7.81 7.47 2.51
N LEU A 432 8.59 8.15 1.67
CA LEU A 432 9.55 9.17 2.12
C LEU A 432 8.86 10.36 2.78
N VAL A 433 7.76 10.86 2.19
CA VAL A 433 7.01 11.98 2.76
C VAL A 433 6.36 11.59 4.09
N VAL A 434 5.74 10.41 4.19
CA VAL A 434 5.18 9.89 5.45
C VAL A 434 6.28 9.75 6.51
N MET A 435 7.43 9.16 6.15
CA MET A 435 8.58 9.01 7.05
C MET A 435 9.05 10.35 7.60
N LEU A 436 9.25 11.37 6.74
CA LEU A 436 9.63 12.72 7.17
C LEU A 436 8.59 13.31 8.12
N GLY A 437 7.31 13.13 7.82
CA GLY A 437 6.22 13.56 8.67
C GLY A 437 6.22 12.94 10.06
N VAL A 438 6.47 11.63 10.16
CA VAL A 438 6.59 10.94 11.46
C VAL A 438 7.76 11.51 12.27
N TRP A 439 8.92 11.73 11.63
CA TRP A 439 10.08 12.32 12.32
C TRP A 439 9.78 13.74 12.83
N ILE A 440 9.11 14.58 12.03
CA ILE A 440 8.68 15.92 12.45
C ILE A 440 7.70 15.83 13.62
N ALA A 441 6.69 14.96 13.52
CA ALA A 441 5.72 14.75 14.60
C ALA A 441 6.39 14.29 15.89
N LEU A 442 7.36 13.37 15.79
CA LEU A 442 8.14 12.90 16.92
C LEU A 442 8.96 14.02 17.58
N ILE A 443 9.64 14.86 16.78
CA ILE A 443 10.37 16.03 17.29
C ILE A 443 9.42 16.97 18.02
N ILE A 444 8.24 17.26 17.45
CA ILE A 444 7.23 18.12 18.08
C ILE A 444 6.79 17.53 19.43
N VAL A 445 6.50 16.23 19.49
CA VAL A 445 6.06 15.55 20.73
C VAL A 445 7.17 15.53 21.79
N ILE A 446 8.43 15.34 21.40
CA ILE A 446 9.56 15.31 22.34
C ILE A 446 9.92 16.71 22.84
N VAL A 447 9.88 17.72 21.96
CA VAL A 447 10.34 19.08 22.26
C VAL A 447 9.26 19.91 22.97
N LEU A 448 7.98 19.70 22.66
CA LEU A 448 6.91 20.37 23.39
C LEU A 448 6.87 19.81 24.83
N PRO A 449 7.14 20.64 25.86
CA PRO A 449 7.12 20.18 27.23
C PRO A 449 5.74 19.56 27.52
N SER A 450 5.73 18.39 28.17
CA SER A 450 4.52 17.85 28.79
C SER A 450 4.16 18.74 29.98
N SER A 451 3.57 19.90 29.69
CA SER A 451 3.08 20.89 30.66
C SER A 451 1.85 20.39 31.39
#